data_AF-A0A0C3DX04-F1
#
_entry.id   AF-A0A0C3DX04-F1
#
_cell.length_a   1.000
_cell.length_b   1.000
_cell.length_c   1.000
_cell.angle_alpha   90.00
_cell.angle_beta   90.00
_cell.angle_gamma   90.00
#
_symmetry.space_group_name_H-M   'P 1'
#
loop_
_entity.id
_entity.type
_entity.pdbx_description
1 polymer ?
#
loop_
_entity_poly.entity_id
_entity_poly.type
_entity_poly.pdbx_seq_one_letter_code
_entity_poly.pdbx_strand_id
1 'polypeptide(L)'
;MTSPIVHPLTSLPLQLSVVQKEATDRRLQNVLGAIITSHYASSSPDLADFRSTVRDKDVKQDSSVLSDFRNLVPLTDYEAYRPWVAKFFERPCKLSEVENLLALGLPSYFAASSSTTGSKPKHFARYIGSTGLVRSTQDLVRSSALTGTIAPVFTLSYRDIVDVMTASGEVVKRIPVTIASAGFQRTCEEWTVETDNIRLASVGKYPFGQDATMDGH
;
A
#
# COMPACT_ATOMS: atom_id res chain seq x y z
N MET A 1 33.96 -7.16 -28.86
CA MET A 1 33.50 -8.01 -27.73
C MET A 1 32.02 -8.26 -27.94
N THR A 2 31.61 -9.51 -28.12
CA THR A 2 30.21 -9.90 -28.30
C THR A 2 29.53 -9.97 -26.93
N SER A 3 28.43 -9.25 -26.76
CA SER A 3 27.64 -9.33 -25.53
C SER A 3 27.11 -10.75 -25.34
N PRO A 4 27.19 -11.32 -24.13
CA PRO A 4 26.65 -12.65 -23.88
C PRO A 4 25.14 -12.65 -24.15
N ILE A 5 24.70 -13.63 -24.94
CA ILE A 5 23.28 -13.88 -25.17
C ILE A 5 22.69 -14.40 -23.86
N VAL A 6 21.92 -13.56 -23.18
CA VAL A 6 21.19 -13.95 -21.98
C VAL A 6 19.91 -14.65 -22.42
N HIS A 7 19.84 -15.96 -22.21
CA HIS A 7 18.60 -16.69 -22.41
C HIS A 7 17.69 -16.49 -21.19
N PRO A 8 16.41 -16.11 -21.39
CA PRO A 8 15.46 -16.02 -20.29
C PRO A 8 15.26 -17.39 -19.65
N LEU A 9 15.33 -17.45 -18.33
CA LEU A 9 15.00 -18.65 -17.56
C LEU A 9 13.52 -18.98 -17.76
N THR A 10 13.22 -20.20 -18.22
CA THR A 10 11.85 -20.70 -18.37
C THR A 10 11.27 -21.25 -17.06
N SER A 11 12.13 -21.55 -16.09
CA SER A 11 11.76 -21.95 -14.74
C SER A 11 12.84 -21.54 -13.74
N LEU A 12 12.44 -21.38 -12.49
CA LEU A 12 13.37 -21.11 -11.39
C LEU A 12 14.11 -22.39 -11.01
N PRO A 13 15.44 -22.35 -10.86
CA PRO A 13 16.21 -23.42 -10.24
C PRO A 13 15.61 -23.84 -8.89
N LEU A 14 15.70 -25.13 -8.55
CA LEU A 14 15.10 -25.71 -7.35
C LEU A 14 15.48 -24.95 -6.07
N GLN A 15 16.73 -24.54 -5.94
CA GLN A 15 17.18 -23.76 -4.78
C GLN A 15 16.46 -22.41 -4.69
N LEU A 16 16.30 -21.71 -5.81
CA LEU A 16 15.62 -20.42 -5.85
C LEU A 16 14.11 -20.56 -5.62
N SER A 17 13.50 -21.66 -6.10
CA SER A 17 12.08 -21.91 -5.86
C SER A 17 11.78 -22.23 -4.39
N VAL A 18 12.66 -22.97 -3.71
CA VAL A 18 12.56 -23.22 -2.26
C VAL A 18 12.68 -21.92 -1.48
N VAL A 19 13.71 -21.11 -1.75
CA VAL A 19 13.92 -19.82 -1.07
C VAL A 19 12.75 -18.87 -1.31
N GLN A 20 12.22 -18.82 -2.54
CA GLN A 20 11.05 -18.00 -2.86
C GLN A 20 9.82 -18.47 -2.08
N LYS A 21 9.59 -19.79 -1.98
CA LYS A 21 8.47 -20.36 -1.24
C LYS A 21 8.56 -19.99 0.25
N GLU A 22 9.69 -20.23 0.89
CA GLU A 22 9.90 -19.88 2.30
C GLU A 22 9.73 -18.37 2.56
N ALA A 23 10.26 -17.53 1.68
CA ALA A 23 10.11 -16.08 1.79
C ALA A 23 8.64 -15.65 1.61
N THR A 24 7.89 -16.30 0.72
CA THR A 24 6.47 -16.04 0.49
C THR A 24 5.63 -16.49 1.70
N ASP A 25 5.91 -17.68 2.22
CA ASP A 25 5.24 -18.26 3.39
C ASP A 25 5.45 -17.38 4.62
N ARG A 26 6.68 -16.95 4.88
CA ARG A 26 7.01 -16.03 5.97
C ARG A 26 6.30 -14.68 5.83
N ARG A 27 6.23 -14.13 4.62
CA ARG A 27 5.51 -12.87 4.37
C ARG A 27 4.02 -13.02 4.60
N LEU A 28 3.41 -14.11 4.12
CA LEU A 28 2.00 -14.39 4.34
C LEU A 28 1.71 -14.51 5.85
N GLN A 29 2.55 -15.24 6.59
CA GLN A 29 2.40 -15.39 8.02
C GLN A 29 2.49 -14.05 8.78
N ASN A 30 3.46 -13.20 8.41
CA ASN A 30 3.58 -11.85 8.98
C ASN A 30 2.34 -11.00 8.70
N VAL A 31 1.81 -11.05 7.47
CA VAL A 31 0.58 -10.33 7.11
C VAL A 31 -0.60 -10.85 7.93
N LEU A 32 -0.80 -12.16 8.01
CA LEU A 32 -1.87 -12.76 8.81
C LEU A 32 -1.78 -12.32 10.27
N GLY A 33 -0.60 -12.43 10.88
CA GLY A 33 -0.37 -12.01 12.26
C GLY A 33 -0.58 -10.50 12.51
N ALA A 34 -0.46 -9.66 11.47
CA ALA A 34 -0.70 -8.22 11.55
C ALA A 34 -2.17 -7.84 11.39
N ILE A 35 -2.97 -8.64 10.65
CA ILE A 35 -4.35 -8.28 10.29
C ILE A 35 -5.41 -9.11 10.99
N ILE A 36 -5.06 -10.22 11.65
CA ILE A 36 -6.04 -11.17 12.23
C ILE A 36 -6.94 -10.52 13.31
N THR A 37 -6.46 -9.46 13.95
CA THR A 37 -7.21 -8.70 14.97
C THR A 37 -8.03 -7.54 14.39
N SER A 38 -8.02 -7.33 13.07
CA SER A 38 -8.84 -6.29 12.43
C SER A 38 -10.34 -6.60 12.52
N HIS A 39 -11.18 -5.59 12.36
CA HIS A 39 -12.63 -5.80 12.29
C HIS A 39 -13.01 -6.69 11.09
N TYR A 40 -12.36 -6.53 9.94
CA TYR A 40 -12.55 -7.38 8.78
C TYR A 40 -12.25 -8.85 9.10
N ALA A 41 -11.09 -9.15 9.69
CA ALA A 41 -10.74 -10.53 10.04
C ALA A 41 -11.67 -11.14 11.09
N SER A 42 -12.09 -10.36 12.07
CA SER A 42 -12.95 -10.82 13.17
C SER A 42 -14.43 -10.97 12.77
N SER A 43 -14.90 -10.20 11.79
CA SER A 43 -16.33 -10.07 11.49
C SER A 43 -16.72 -10.46 10.06
N SER A 44 -15.77 -10.63 9.15
CA SER A 44 -16.08 -11.10 7.79
C SER A 44 -16.61 -12.54 7.82
N PRO A 45 -17.71 -12.83 7.10
CA PRO A 45 -18.20 -14.20 6.94
C PRO A 45 -17.21 -15.06 6.14
N ASP A 46 -16.52 -14.47 5.16
CA ASP A 46 -15.54 -15.18 4.30
C ASP A 46 -14.35 -15.72 5.10
N LEU A 47 -14.11 -15.19 6.30
CA LEU A 47 -13.00 -15.59 7.17
C LEU A 47 -13.48 -16.39 8.39
N ALA A 48 -14.75 -16.77 8.47
CA ALA A 48 -15.32 -17.41 9.65
C ALA A 48 -14.66 -18.74 10.00
N ASP A 49 -14.51 -19.64 9.03
CA ASP A 49 -13.93 -20.97 9.22
C ASP A 49 -12.44 -20.89 9.55
N PHE A 50 -11.71 -20.03 8.84
CA PHE A 50 -10.30 -19.76 9.10
C PHE A 50 -10.10 -19.21 10.53
N ARG A 51 -10.87 -18.18 10.90
CA ARG A 51 -10.82 -17.56 12.24
C ARG A 51 -11.10 -18.57 13.35
N SER A 52 -12.11 -19.43 13.17
CA SER A 52 -12.43 -20.49 14.14
C SER A 52 -11.26 -21.46 14.31
N THR A 53 -10.67 -21.89 13.20
CA THR A 53 -9.57 -22.86 13.18
C THR A 53 -8.28 -22.33 13.82
N VAL A 54 -7.98 -21.04 13.67
CA VAL A 54 -6.73 -20.44 14.18
C VAL A 54 -6.89 -19.75 15.54
N ARG A 55 -8.06 -19.82 16.17
CA ARG A 55 -8.37 -19.09 17.42
C ARG A 55 -7.38 -19.35 18.55
N ASP A 56 -6.98 -20.61 18.72
CA ASP A 56 -6.11 -21.04 19.81
C ASP A 56 -4.65 -21.25 19.34
N LYS A 57 -4.33 -20.80 18.11
CA LYS A 57 -3.00 -20.92 17.51
C LYS A 57 -2.24 -19.61 17.63
N ASP A 58 -0.92 -19.70 17.82
CA ASP A 58 -0.06 -18.55 17.58
C ASP A 58 0.08 -18.34 16.06
N VAL A 59 -0.72 -17.42 15.51
CA VAL A 59 -0.74 -17.10 14.06
C VAL A 59 0.65 -16.81 13.51
N LYS A 60 1.58 -16.27 14.32
CA LYS A 60 2.93 -15.90 13.89
C LYS A 60 3.93 -17.05 13.90
N GLN A 61 3.67 -18.12 14.66
CA GLN A 61 4.64 -19.19 14.90
C GLN A 61 4.14 -20.57 14.49
N ASP A 62 2.82 -20.81 14.51
CA ASP A 62 2.24 -22.11 14.19
C ASP A 62 2.32 -22.38 12.68
N SER A 63 2.97 -23.48 12.33
CA SER A 63 3.23 -23.88 10.94
C SER A 63 1.97 -24.32 10.18
N SER A 64 0.91 -24.72 10.89
CA SER A 64 -0.37 -25.16 10.31
C SER A 64 -1.23 -24.00 9.81
N VAL A 65 -1.00 -22.78 10.30
CA VAL A 65 -1.78 -21.58 9.94
C VAL A 65 -1.75 -21.32 8.44
N LEU A 66 -0.63 -21.57 7.78
CA LEU A 66 -0.50 -21.36 6.33
C LEU A 66 -1.24 -22.41 5.50
N SER A 67 -1.32 -23.65 5.97
CA SER A 67 -2.18 -24.65 5.33
C SER A 67 -3.65 -24.34 5.55
N ASP A 68 -4.02 -23.93 6.77
CA ASP A 68 -5.41 -23.57 7.09
C ASP A 68 -5.87 -22.38 6.26
N PHE A 69 -5.03 -21.35 6.10
CA PHE A 69 -5.32 -20.20 5.26
C PHE A 69 -5.66 -20.63 3.82
N ARG A 70 -4.81 -21.46 3.22
CA ARG A 70 -4.98 -21.91 1.82
C ARG A 70 -6.22 -22.77 1.61
N ASN A 71 -6.63 -23.50 2.64
CA ASN A 71 -7.76 -24.43 2.57
C ASN A 71 -9.10 -23.76 2.93
N LEU A 72 -9.08 -22.75 3.81
CA LEU A 72 -10.28 -22.20 4.43
C LEU A 72 -10.60 -20.77 3.98
N VAL A 73 -9.63 -20.00 3.46
CA VAL A 73 -9.89 -18.64 2.97
C VAL A 73 -10.26 -18.69 1.49
N PRO A 74 -11.50 -18.31 1.12
CA PRO A 74 -11.93 -18.34 -0.28
C PRO A 74 -11.24 -17.24 -1.09
N LEU A 75 -11.13 -17.46 -2.40
CA LEU A 75 -10.78 -16.39 -3.32
C LEU A 75 -11.96 -15.42 -3.43
N THR A 76 -11.73 -14.16 -3.07
CA THR A 76 -12.75 -13.11 -3.09
C THR A 76 -12.51 -12.12 -4.23
N ASP A 77 -13.57 -11.44 -4.68
CA ASP A 77 -13.47 -10.29 -5.57
C ASP A 77 -13.58 -8.95 -4.82
N TYR A 78 -13.68 -7.84 -5.56
CA TYR A 78 -13.80 -6.53 -4.95
C TYR A 78 -15.16 -6.30 -4.28
N GLU A 79 -16.23 -6.98 -4.71
CA GLU A 79 -17.56 -6.76 -4.15
C GLU A 79 -17.66 -7.31 -2.73
N ALA A 80 -16.95 -8.38 -2.39
CA ALA A 80 -16.83 -8.84 -1.00
C ALA A 80 -16.15 -7.80 -0.09
N TYR A 81 -15.17 -7.08 -0.62
CA TYR A 81 -14.39 -6.08 0.10
C TYR A 81 -15.05 -4.69 0.15
N ARG A 82 -15.88 -4.38 -0.86
CA ARG A 82 -16.47 -3.06 -1.08
C ARG A 82 -17.26 -2.50 0.11
N PRO A 83 -18.10 -3.25 0.84
CA PRO A 83 -18.83 -2.74 2.00
C PRO A 83 -17.91 -2.23 3.11
N TRP A 84 -16.76 -2.86 3.30
CA TRP A 84 -15.77 -2.45 4.30
C TRP A 84 -15.09 -1.14 3.91
N VAL A 85 -14.71 -1.01 2.65
CA VAL A 85 -14.12 0.24 2.15
C VAL A 85 -15.13 1.38 2.16
N ALA A 86 -16.39 1.10 1.83
CA ALA A 86 -17.43 2.11 1.73
C ALA A 86 -17.60 2.91 3.02
N LYS A 87 -17.39 2.30 4.19
CA LYS A 87 -17.44 2.98 5.51
C LYS A 87 -16.50 4.18 5.60
N PHE A 88 -15.34 4.14 4.94
CA PHE A 88 -14.42 5.27 4.89
C PHE A 88 -14.95 6.45 4.07
N PHE A 89 -15.88 6.21 3.15
CA PHE A 89 -16.43 7.22 2.25
C PHE A 89 -17.83 7.69 2.67
N GLU A 90 -18.36 7.18 3.79
CA GLU A 90 -19.55 7.72 4.43
C GLU A 90 -19.27 9.13 4.97
N ARG A 91 -20.31 9.97 5.04
CA ARG A 91 -20.20 11.35 5.52
C ARG A 91 -21.16 11.56 6.69
N PRO A 92 -20.65 11.76 7.93
CA PRO A 92 -19.24 11.79 8.31
C PRO A 92 -18.58 10.40 8.31
N CYS A 93 -17.26 10.35 8.04
CA CYS A 93 -16.46 9.14 8.19
C CYS A 93 -16.03 9.03 9.65
N LYS A 94 -16.71 8.19 10.44
CA LYS A 94 -16.51 8.15 11.90
C LYS A 94 -15.33 7.26 12.26
N LEU A 95 -14.41 7.78 13.09
CA LEU A 95 -13.26 7.05 13.60
C LEU A 95 -13.65 5.71 14.24
N SER A 96 -14.70 5.69 15.05
CA SER A 96 -15.19 4.49 15.74
C SER A 96 -15.66 3.37 14.80
N GLU A 97 -15.96 3.69 13.54
CA GLU A 97 -16.43 2.72 12.54
C GLU A 97 -15.31 2.23 11.61
N VAL A 98 -14.20 2.98 11.53
CA VAL A 98 -13.14 2.76 10.53
C VAL A 98 -11.74 2.52 11.11
N GLU A 99 -11.51 2.85 12.37
CA GLU A 99 -10.29 2.50 13.08
C GLU A 99 -10.15 0.97 13.16
N ASN A 100 -8.96 0.44 12.87
CA ASN A 100 -8.68 -1.00 12.87
C ASN A 100 -9.55 -1.83 11.90
N LEU A 101 -10.23 -1.17 10.94
CA LEU A 101 -11.26 -1.83 10.13
C LEU A 101 -10.70 -2.95 9.25
N LEU A 102 -9.62 -2.67 8.53
CA LEU A 102 -9.03 -3.59 7.55
C LEU A 102 -7.64 -4.08 7.96
N ALA A 103 -6.95 -3.29 8.76
CA ALA A 103 -5.71 -3.60 9.47
C ALA A 103 -5.62 -2.64 10.66
N LEU A 104 -4.68 -2.88 11.58
CA LEU A 104 -4.49 -1.99 12.72
C LEU A 104 -4.21 -0.54 12.31
N GLY A 105 -4.85 0.41 13.01
CA GLY A 105 -4.82 1.84 12.75
C GLY A 105 -5.71 2.27 11.57
N LEU A 106 -5.31 3.37 10.94
CA LEU A 106 -5.95 3.93 9.74
C LEU A 106 -5.01 3.82 8.53
N PRO A 107 -5.53 3.63 7.31
CA PRO A 107 -4.68 3.53 6.12
C PRO A 107 -3.89 4.83 5.89
N SER A 108 -2.74 4.70 5.25
CA SER A 108 -1.90 5.84 4.84
C SER A 108 -2.52 6.60 3.68
N TYR A 109 -3.12 5.88 2.73
CA TYR A 109 -3.84 6.43 1.58
C TYR A 109 -4.80 5.40 0.99
N PHE A 110 -5.72 5.83 0.12
CA PHE A 110 -6.51 4.96 -0.73
C PHE A 110 -5.96 4.99 -2.16
N ALA A 111 -5.61 3.81 -2.70
CA ALA A 111 -5.27 3.68 -4.10
C ALA A 111 -6.56 3.49 -4.92
N ALA A 112 -6.88 4.44 -5.79
CA ALA A 112 -7.95 4.32 -6.77
C ALA A 112 -7.43 3.59 -8.02
N SER A 113 -8.02 2.44 -8.34
CA SER A 113 -7.73 1.72 -9.58
C SER A 113 -8.48 2.35 -10.77
N SER A 114 -7.80 2.43 -11.92
CA SER A 114 -8.35 2.94 -13.18
C SER A 114 -9.19 1.91 -13.94
N SER A 115 -9.33 0.67 -13.45
CA SER A 115 -10.14 -0.36 -14.13
C SER A 115 -11.64 -0.05 -14.04
N THR A 116 -12.22 0.34 -15.17
CA THR A 116 -13.64 0.62 -15.35
C THR A 116 -14.35 -0.54 -16.04
N THR A 117 -14.90 -1.46 -15.25
CA THR A 117 -16.07 -2.23 -15.65
C THR A 117 -17.13 -2.00 -14.56
N GLY A 118 -18.17 -1.21 -14.88
CA GLY A 118 -19.27 -0.88 -13.95
C GLY A 118 -19.05 0.36 -13.08
N SER A 119 -19.07 1.54 -13.71
CA SER A 119 -19.38 2.90 -13.19
C SER A 119 -18.72 3.50 -11.94
N LYS A 120 -18.04 2.78 -11.04
CA LYS A 120 -17.38 3.37 -9.84
C LYS A 120 -15.93 2.91 -9.66
N PRO A 121 -14.98 3.82 -9.34
CA PRO A 121 -13.59 3.46 -9.06
C PRO A 121 -13.49 2.46 -7.90
N LYS A 122 -12.60 1.48 -8.03
CA LYS A 122 -12.22 0.57 -6.94
C LYS A 122 -11.17 1.24 -6.07
N HIS A 123 -11.38 1.25 -4.76
CA HIS A 123 -10.49 1.86 -3.78
C HIS A 123 -9.86 0.78 -2.91
N PHE A 124 -8.54 0.81 -2.80
CA PHE A 124 -7.78 -0.14 -1.98
C PHE A 124 -7.12 0.63 -0.84
N ALA A 125 -7.43 0.26 0.40
CA ALA A 125 -6.78 0.84 1.57
C ALA A 125 -5.31 0.40 1.61
N ARG A 126 -4.39 1.36 1.72
CA ARG A 126 -2.95 1.09 1.73
C ARG A 126 -2.40 1.41 3.10
N TYR A 127 -1.97 0.36 3.81
CA TYR A 127 -1.32 0.45 5.10
C TYR A 127 0.18 0.23 4.91
N ILE A 128 0.96 1.29 5.07
CA ILE A 128 2.42 1.22 4.99
C ILE A 128 2.96 1.13 6.41
N GLY A 129 3.96 0.25 6.61
CA GLY A 129 4.59 0.01 7.91
C GLY A 129 3.88 -1.05 8.77
N SER A 130 2.56 -1.02 8.90
CA SER A 130 1.83 -1.92 9.83
C SER A 130 1.77 -3.39 9.40
N THR A 131 2.01 -3.70 8.13
CA THR A 131 1.96 -5.08 7.59
C THR A 131 3.34 -5.74 7.47
N GLY A 132 4.43 -5.04 7.82
CA GLY A 132 5.81 -5.53 7.63
C GLY A 132 6.22 -5.73 6.17
N LEU A 133 5.40 -5.28 5.21
CA LEU A 133 5.62 -5.44 3.76
C LEU A 133 6.47 -4.33 3.12
N VAL A 134 6.97 -3.38 3.91
CA VAL A 134 7.83 -2.33 3.39
C VAL A 134 9.19 -2.95 3.08
N ARG A 135 9.46 -3.19 1.80
CA ARG A 135 10.84 -3.25 1.32
C ARG A 135 11.44 -1.87 1.52
N SER A 136 12.66 -1.82 2.07
CA SER A 136 13.46 -0.60 2.12
C SER A 136 13.41 0.09 0.76
N THR A 137 13.10 1.38 0.72
CA THR A 137 13.15 2.21 -0.48
C THR A 137 14.52 2.13 -1.16
N GLN A 138 15.58 1.82 -0.40
CA GLN A 138 16.92 1.57 -0.93
C GLN A 138 16.99 0.37 -1.88
N ASP A 139 16.11 -0.63 -1.73
CA ASP A 139 16.12 -1.83 -2.60
C ASP A 139 15.40 -1.60 -3.94
N LEU A 140 14.42 -0.68 -3.99
CA LEU A 140 13.71 -0.39 -5.23
C LEU A 140 14.55 0.45 -6.20
N VAL A 141 15.40 1.33 -5.67
CA VAL A 141 16.29 2.20 -6.47
C VAL A 141 17.53 1.45 -6.95
N ARG A 142 17.96 0.38 -6.26
CA ARG A 142 19.25 -0.29 -6.53
C ARG A 142 19.21 -1.44 -7.53
N SER A 143 18.03 -1.85 -8.01
CA SER A 143 17.88 -3.06 -8.82
C SER A 143 17.77 -2.82 -10.32
N SER A 144 18.47 -1.81 -10.84
CA SER A 144 18.62 -1.61 -12.28
C SER A 144 20.10 -1.47 -12.60
N ALA A 145 20.68 -2.55 -13.13
CA ALA A 145 21.94 -2.53 -13.88
C ALA A 145 21.77 -1.84 -15.25
N LEU A 146 20.92 -0.81 -15.33
CA LEU A 146 20.77 0.03 -16.52
C LEU A 146 21.78 1.16 -16.40
N THR A 147 22.77 1.14 -17.29
CA THR A 147 23.68 2.25 -17.57
C THR A 147 22.88 3.39 -18.21
N GLY A 148 22.21 4.20 -17.39
CA GLY A 148 21.47 5.37 -17.84
C GLY A 148 20.86 6.16 -16.69
N THR A 149 20.81 7.49 -16.83
CA THR A 149 20.12 8.36 -15.88
C THR A 149 18.61 8.24 -16.10
N ILE A 150 17.90 7.63 -15.15
CA ILE A 150 16.44 7.63 -15.14
C ILE A 150 15.99 8.93 -14.44
N ALA A 151 15.20 9.75 -15.11
CA ALA A 151 14.55 10.94 -14.54
C ALA A 151 13.06 10.63 -14.36
N PRO A 152 12.65 10.01 -13.24
CA PRO A 152 11.25 9.64 -13.06
C PRO A 152 10.41 10.89 -12.78
N VAL A 153 9.31 11.04 -13.50
CA VAL A 153 8.33 12.11 -13.29
C VAL A 153 7.11 11.53 -12.58
N PHE A 154 6.79 12.06 -11.41
CA PHE A 154 5.63 11.65 -10.62
C PHE A 154 4.62 12.78 -10.49
N THR A 155 3.34 12.44 -10.52
CA THR A 155 2.29 13.30 -9.97
C THR A 155 2.01 12.89 -8.54
N LEU A 156 1.91 13.87 -7.65
CA LEU A 156 1.67 13.68 -6.21
C LEU A 156 0.26 14.15 -5.82
N SER A 157 -0.62 14.29 -6.81
CA SER A 157 -1.99 14.73 -6.62
C SER A 157 -2.83 13.65 -5.94
N TYR A 158 -3.87 14.11 -5.26
CA TYR A 158 -4.97 13.31 -4.78
C TYR A 158 -6.26 13.78 -5.47
N ARG A 159 -7.17 12.84 -5.68
CA ARG A 159 -8.49 13.07 -6.31
C ARG A 159 -9.54 13.49 -5.30
N ASP A 160 -9.38 13.02 -4.07
CA ASP A 160 -10.30 13.27 -2.96
C ASP A 160 -9.54 13.10 -1.63
N ILE A 161 -10.17 13.54 -0.54
CA ILE A 161 -9.66 13.38 0.82
C ILE A 161 -10.77 12.77 1.68
N VAL A 162 -10.43 11.72 2.41
CA VAL A 162 -11.28 11.17 3.47
C VAL A 162 -10.87 11.81 4.80
N ASP A 163 -11.75 12.66 5.33
CA ASP A 163 -11.62 13.23 6.68
C ASP A 163 -12.23 12.26 7.70
N VAL A 164 -11.40 11.59 8.47
CA VAL A 164 -11.83 10.71 9.57
C VAL A 164 -12.09 11.55 10.81
N MET A 165 -13.30 11.48 11.36
CA MET A 165 -13.79 12.35 12.42
C MET A 165 -14.04 11.61 13.74
N THR A 166 -13.76 12.25 14.87
CA THR A 166 -14.20 11.79 16.20
C THR A 166 -15.72 11.95 16.38
N ALA A 167 -16.25 11.40 17.47
CA ALA A 167 -17.64 11.65 17.88
C ALA A 167 -17.93 13.15 18.18
N SER A 168 -16.91 13.95 18.50
CA SER A 168 -17.03 15.40 18.70
C SER A 168 -16.99 16.20 17.38
N GLY A 169 -16.76 15.55 16.24
CA GLY A 169 -16.67 16.19 14.92
C GLY A 169 -15.27 16.73 14.57
N GLU A 170 -14.25 16.43 15.37
CA GLU A 170 -12.86 16.80 15.10
C GLU A 170 -12.26 15.86 14.04
N VAL A 171 -11.55 16.42 13.05
CA VAL A 171 -10.82 15.62 12.05
C VAL A 171 -9.52 15.11 12.65
N VAL A 172 -9.43 13.80 12.87
CA VAL A 172 -8.24 13.12 13.42
C VAL A 172 -7.21 12.81 12.33
N LYS A 173 -7.68 12.48 11.12
CA LYS A 173 -6.79 12.14 10.01
C LYS A 173 -7.42 12.47 8.67
N ARG A 174 -6.62 13.09 7.80
CA ARG A 174 -6.93 13.26 6.38
C ARG A 174 -6.23 12.19 5.56
N ILE A 175 -6.99 11.30 4.96
CA ILE A 175 -6.47 10.17 4.18
C ILE A 175 -6.64 10.52 2.69
N PRO A 176 -5.55 10.73 1.92
CA PRO A 176 -5.67 11.08 0.52
C PRO A 176 -6.11 9.88 -0.32
N VAL A 177 -6.95 10.15 -1.32
CA VAL A 177 -7.34 9.19 -2.36
C VAL A 177 -6.52 9.49 -3.61
N THR A 178 -5.61 8.60 -3.98
CA THR A 178 -4.60 8.85 -5.02
C THR A 178 -4.54 7.70 -6.02
N ILE A 179 -3.77 7.89 -7.09
CA ILE A 179 -3.21 6.74 -7.81
C ILE A 179 -2.18 6.01 -6.91
N ALA A 180 -1.97 4.72 -7.15
CA ALA A 180 -1.16 3.88 -6.26
C ALA A 180 0.28 4.40 -6.06
N SER A 181 0.92 4.89 -7.13
CA SER A 181 2.29 5.42 -7.12
C SER A 181 2.41 6.75 -6.37
N ALA A 182 1.47 7.68 -6.59
CA ALA A 182 1.43 8.96 -5.91
C ALA A 182 1.33 8.78 -4.38
N GLY A 183 0.39 7.97 -3.92
CA GLY A 183 0.20 7.73 -2.49
C GLY A 183 1.37 6.96 -1.86
N PHE A 184 2.00 6.05 -2.61
CA PHE A 184 3.22 5.37 -2.16
C PHE A 184 4.35 6.38 -1.96
N GLN A 185 4.65 7.21 -2.96
CA GLN A 185 5.72 8.22 -2.87
C GLN A 185 5.46 9.19 -1.74
N ARG A 186 4.24 9.72 -1.62
CA ARG A 186 3.85 10.61 -0.52
C ARG A 186 4.08 9.96 0.84
N THR A 187 3.77 8.67 0.98
CA THR A 187 3.96 7.98 2.26
C THR A 187 5.44 7.74 2.57
N CYS A 188 6.26 7.41 1.56
CA CYS A 188 7.71 7.25 1.74
C CYS A 188 8.40 8.55 2.17
N GLU A 189 7.91 9.69 1.70
CA GLU A 189 8.45 11.02 2.02
C GLU A 189 7.74 11.67 3.23
N GLU A 190 6.82 10.95 3.90
CA GLU A 190 6.02 11.46 5.02
C GLU A 190 5.20 12.72 4.67
N TRP A 191 4.78 12.82 3.41
CA TRP A 191 4.04 13.97 2.88
C TRP A 191 2.53 13.88 3.15
N THR A 192 2.11 14.51 4.24
CA THR A 192 0.70 14.63 4.65
C THR A 192 -0.07 15.66 3.85
N VAL A 193 -1.41 15.61 3.86
CA VAL A 193 -2.25 16.60 3.16
C VAL A 193 -2.07 17.99 3.77
N GLU A 194 -1.91 18.05 5.10
CA GLU A 194 -1.74 19.29 5.88
C GLU A 194 -0.50 20.07 5.47
N THR A 195 0.56 19.37 5.04
CA THR A 195 1.86 19.97 4.71
C THR A 195 1.98 20.36 3.24
N ASP A 196 0.96 20.09 2.41
CA ASP A 196 1.02 20.36 0.96
C ASP A 196 1.13 21.85 0.63
N ASN A 197 0.40 22.73 1.33
CA ASN A 197 0.45 24.16 1.07
C ASN A 197 1.86 24.75 1.28
N ILE A 198 2.57 24.27 2.31
CA ILE A 198 3.94 24.69 2.61
C ILE A 198 4.89 24.23 1.50
N ARG A 199 4.75 22.98 1.05
CA ARG A 199 5.57 22.42 -0.05
C ARG A 199 5.33 23.16 -1.36
N LEU A 200 4.07 23.39 -1.74
CA LEU A 200 3.73 24.10 -2.97
C LEU A 200 4.24 25.54 -2.96
N ALA A 201 4.21 26.22 -1.80
CA ALA A 201 4.78 27.56 -1.66
C ALA A 201 6.32 27.58 -1.79
N SER A 202 7.01 26.50 -1.41
CA SER A 202 8.48 26.42 -1.49
C SER A 202 9.01 26.20 -2.91
N VAL A 203 8.19 25.65 -3.83
CA VAL A 203 8.58 25.45 -5.24
C VAL A 203 8.73 26.78 -5.99
N GLY A 204 8.07 27.85 -5.54
CA GLY A 204 8.16 29.18 -6.14
C GLY A 204 9.44 29.97 -5.84
N LYS A 205 10.40 29.39 -5.09
CA LYS A 205 11.66 30.06 -4.70
C LYS A 205 12.90 29.47 -5.37
N TYR A 206 12.76 28.83 -6.53
CA TYR A 206 13.93 28.55 -7.38
C TYR A 206 14.26 29.81 -8.21
N PRO A 207 15.46 30.39 -8.06
CA PRO A 207 15.91 31.47 -8.92
C PRO A 207 16.25 30.90 -10.29
N PHE A 208 15.25 30.78 -11.17
CA PHE A 208 15.55 30.72 -12.60
C PHE A 208 15.80 32.14 -13.09
N GLY A 209 17.10 32.50 -13.17
CA GLY A 209 17.57 33.64 -13.95
C GLY A 209 18.33 34.70 -13.16
N GLN A 210 19.66 34.58 -13.16
CA GLN A 210 20.74 35.59 -13.03
C GLN A 210 22.01 34.72 -12.88
N ASP A 211 22.88 34.51 -13.85
CA ASP A 211 23.50 35.47 -14.75
C ASP A 211 23.86 34.81 -16.10
N ALA A 212 23.54 35.49 -17.20
CA ALA A 212 24.21 35.31 -18.47
C ALA A 212 24.77 36.69 -18.87
N THR A 213 25.90 37.06 -18.27
CA THR A 213 26.76 38.11 -18.81
C THR A 213 27.40 37.57 -20.09
N MET A 214 26.92 38.06 -21.23
CA MET A 214 27.67 37.99 -22.48
C MET A 214 28.78 39.03 -22.42
N ASP A 215 30.01 38.58 -22.18
CA ASP A 215 31.19 39.38 -22.50
C ASP A 215 31.46 39.26 -24.00
N GLY A 216 31.23 40.36 -24.70
CA GLY A 216 31.71 40.56 -26.06
C GLY A 216 33.15 41.06 -26.04
N HIS A 217 34.01 40.35 -26.74
CA HIS A 217 35.24 40.86 -27.34
C HIS A 217 35.41 40.27 -28.73
#